data_AF-A0A3G8XZ61-F1
#
_entry.id   AF-A0A3G8XZ61-F1
#
_cell.length_a   1.000
_cell.length_b   1.000
_cell.length_c   1.000
_cell.angle_alpha   90.00
_cell.angle_beta   90.00
_cell.angle_gamma   90.00
#
_symmetry.space_group_name_H-M   'P 1'
#
loop_
_entity.id
_entity.type
_entity.pdbx_description
1 polymer ?
#
loop_
_entity_poly.entity_id
_entity_poly.type
_entity_poly.pdbx_seq_one_letter_code
_entity_poly.pdbx_strand_id
1 'polypeptide(L)'
;MKKSPLASDKIKVPEDFAGEYFSSLPSSSDNNLSSEAFSEDDEFREFEDEGVDTMDEDDDENSNSQEETPKEKKQEQNQRESNSSEHDGKYFVIQKGKCQCNQGFQFPNLKVTSHQKHYWNDAEGQADYLAVTENDLTFNPPAMPFGNCKLKPTSGGYLPCAYAPAGKWTKTYEKVKVMGKSTVTELSELMCATGGKITILKHGQQSEAGKSNVEKANTDEQQVYNPIMDFDGFKEEISEEDEPHAW
;
A
#
# COMPACT_ATOMS: atom_id res chain seq x y z
N MET A 1 10.98 -29.71 53.00
CA MET A 1 11.26 -31.03 52.37
C MET A 1 11.45 -30.84 50.87
N LYS A 2 12.18 -31.74 50.21
CA LYS A 2 12.39 -31.74 48.75
C LYS A 2 11.12 -32.19 48.02
N LYS A 3 10.79 -31.57 46.88
CA LYS A 3 10.02 -32.18 45.80
C LYS A 3 10.77 -31.98 44.49
N SER A 4 10.98 -33.08 43.77
CA SER A 4 11.70 -33.16 42.51
C SER A 4 10.78 -32.81 41.32
N PRO A 5 11.31 -32.47 40.13
CA PRO A 5 10.51 -32.04 38.99
C PRO A 5 9.81 -33.20 38.28
N LEU A 6 8.70 -32.90 37.60
CA LEU A 6 8.05 -33.80 36.63
C LEU A 6 8.27 -33.30 35.20
N ALA A 7 8.24 -34.25 34.27
CA ALA A 7 8.91 -34.14 32.98
C ALA A 7 8.18 -33.28 31.93
N SER A 8 8.97 -32.79 30.97
CA SER A 8 8.50 -32.18 29.73
C SER A 8 8.08 -33.25 28.72
N ASP A 9 6.80 -33.33 28.39
CA ASP A 9 6.33 -34.21 27.32
C ASP A 9 6.60 -33.60 25.93
N LYS A 10 7.26 -34.39 25.08
CA LYS A 10 7.50 -34.05 23.67
C LYS A 10 6.35 -34.56 22.83
N ILE A 11 5.64 -33.66 22.17
CA ILE A 11 4.63 -34.03 21.16
C ILE A 11 5.35 -34.70 19.98
N LYS A 12 5.05 -35.98 19.75
CA LYS A 12 5.42 -36.68 18.51
C LYS A 12 4.38 -36.38 17.44
N VAL A 13 4.82 -35.85 16.30
CA VAL A 13 4.02 -35.85 15.06
C VAL A 13 4.25 -37.20 14.36
N PRO A 14 3.19 -37.93 13.93
CA PRO A 14 3.36 -39.10 13.09
C PRO A 14 3.77 -38.70 11.67
N GLU A 15 4.84 -39.30 11.16
CA GLU A 15 5.05 -39.44 9.72
C GLU A 15 4.09 -40.53 9.22
N ASP A 16 3.15 -40.17 8.33
CA ASP A 16 2.58 -41.03 7.27
C ASP A 16 1.30 -40.40 6.66
N PHE A 17 1.47 -39.54 5.64
CA PHE A 17 0.44 -39.36 4.60
C PHE A 17 1.03 -38.83 3.28
N ALA A 18 1.93 -39.61 2.68
CA ALA A 18 2.30 -39.43 1.28
C ALA A 18 1.44 -40.36 0.41
N GLY A 19 0.65 -39.81 -0.51
CA GLY A 19 -0.23 -40.65 -1.35
C GLY A 19 -1.20 -39.87 -2.25
N GLU A 20 -0.74 -39.57 -3.46
CA GLU A 20 -1.51 -39.62 -4.72
C GLU A 20 -2.93 -38.99 -4.76
N TYR A 21 -3.03 -37.78 -5.35
CA TYR A 21 -4.27 -37.34 -6.00
C TYR A 21 -4.00 -36.53 -7.28
N PHE A 22 -3.56 -37.23 -8.33
CA PHE A 22 -3.49 -36.67 -9.69
C PHE A 22 -3.84 -37.72 -10.75
N SER A 23 -5.13 -37.87 -11.06
CA SER A 23 -5.60 -38.26 -12.40
C SER A 23 -7.13 -38.19 -12.50
N SER A 24 -7.60 -37.71 -13.66
CA SER A 24 -9.00 -37.69 -14.18
C SER A 24 -9.72 -36.33 -14.20
N LEU A 25 -9.42 -35.52 -15.21
CA LEU A 25 -10.40 -34.63 -15.84
C LEU A 25 -10.84 -35.25 -17.16
N PRO A 26 -12.14 -35.52 -17.39
CA PRO A 26 -12.60 -36.11 -18.63
C PRO A 26 -12.63 -35.09 -19.77
N SER A 27 -12.20 -35.52 -20.95
CA SER A 27 -12.42 -34.81 -22.21
C SER A 27 -13.88 -34.91 -22.64
N SER A 28 -14.50 -33.79 -23.01
CA SER A 28 -15.75 -33.76 -23.77
C SER A 28 -15.61 -32.79 -24.94
N SER A 29 -15.81 -33.29 -26.14
CA SER A 29 -15.74 -32.56 -27.40
C SER A 29 -17.11 -32.05 -27.86
N ASP A 30 -17.09 -31.15 -28.85
CA ASP A 30 -18.19 -30.78 -29.77
C ASP A 30 -19.43 -30.13 -29.13
N ASN A 31 -19.77 -28.87 -29.41
CA ASN A 31 -20.13 -28.40 -30.76
C ASN A 31 -20.13 -26.86 -30.90
N ASN A 32 -19.43 -26.36 -31.92
CA ASN A 32 -19.92 -25.50 -33.00
C ASN A 32 -21.07 -24.49 -32.72
N LEU A 33 -20.78 -23.17 -32.77
CA LEU A 33 -21.54 -22.25 -33.65
C LEU A 33 -20.79 -20.94 -34.00
N SER A 34 -20.82 -20.61 -35.29
CA SER A 34 -20.67 -19.29 -35.97
C SER A 34 -19.65 -18.25 -35.46
N SER A 35 -18.74 -17.90 -36.37
CA SER A 35 -18.16 -16.56 -36.50
C SER A 35 -19.23 -15.47 -36.67
N GLU A 36 -19.01 -14.31 -36.05
CA GLU A 36 -19.28 -12.99 -36.63
C GLU A 36 -18.16 -12.05 -36.14
N ALA A 37 -17.56 -11.29 -37.04
CA ALA A 37 -16.69 -10.18 -36.67
C ALA A 37 -17.58 -8.94 -36.47
N PHE A 38 -17.30 -8.12 -35.45
CA PHE A 38 -17.90 -6.80 -35.36
C PHE A 38 -16.81 -5.74 -35.24
N SER A 39 -16.87 -4.78 -36.14
CA SER A 39 -15.91 -3.70 -36.35
C SER A 39 -16.10 -2.56 -35.35
N GLU A 40 -15.13 -1.66 -35.37
CA GLU A 40 -15.18 -0.33 -34.77
C GLU A 40 -16.33 0.53 -35.37
N ASP A 41 -16.54 1.69 -34.75
CA ASP A 41 -17.37 2.86 -35.12
C ASP A 41 -18.71 3.01 -34.35
N ASP A 42 -18.71 3.92 -33.35
CA ASP A 42 -19.92 4.68 -32.97
C ASP A 42 -19.56 6.10 -32.46
N GLU A 43 -19.73 7.04 -33.39
CA GLU A 43 -20.01 8.48 -33.28
C GLU A 43 -19.64 9.29 -32.02
N PHE A 44 -18.59 10.12 -32.21
CA PHE A 44 -18.38 11.39 -31.52
C PHE A 44 -19.56 12.35 -31.79
N ARG A 45 -20.30 12.77 -30.76
CA ARG A 45 -21.28 13.87 -30.86
C ARG A 45 -20.65 15.21 -30.51
N GLU A 46 -20.44 15.98 -31.55
CA GLU A 46 -20.12 17.41 -31.54
C GLU A 46 -21.31 18.21 -30.96
N PHE A 47 -21.03 19.16 -30.07
CA PHE A 47 -22.01 20.15 -29.60
C PHE A 47 -21.39 21.54 -29.75
N GLU A 48 -21.79 22.22 -30.83
CA GLU A 48 -21.51 23.64 -31.06
C GLU A 48 -22.40 24.49 -30.15
N ASP A 49 -21.85 25.56 -29.59
CA ASP A 49 -22.61 26.69 -29.05
C ASP A 49 -21.83 27.98 -29.36
N GLU A 50 -22.38 28.84 -30.22
CA GLU A 50 -21.75 30.09 -30.67
C GLU A 50 -22.41 31.33 -30.06
N GLY A 51 -21.59 32.26 -29.52
CA GLY A 51 -21.96 33.65 -29.22
C GLY A 51 -22.90 33.86 -28.02
N VAL A 52 -23.09 35.07 -27.46
CA VAL A 52 -22.58 36.43 -27.78
C VAL A 52 -22.89 37.33 -26.55
N ASP A 53 -22.21 38.42 -26.18
CA ASP A 53 -21.05 39.15 -26.72
C ASP A 53 -20.26 39.82 -25.54
N THR A 54 -19.18 40.52 -25.87
CA THR A 54 -18.59 41.67 -25.14
C THR A 54 -19.62 42.82 -24.98
N MET A 55 -19.58 43.78 -24.04
CA MET A 55 -18.53 44.60 -23.43
C MET A 55 -19.06 45.21 -22.10
N ASP A 56 -18.22 45.81 -21.26
CA ASP A 56 -18.42 47.15 -20.68
C ASP A 56 -17.20 47.57 -19.82
N GLU A 57 -16.85 48.87 -19.85
CA GLU A 57 -15.67 49.47 -19.21
C GLU A 57 -15.98 50.11 -17.84
N ASP A 58 -14.93 50.51 -17.11
CA ASP A 58 -14.96 51.10 -15.77
C ASP A 58 -15.66 52.48 -15.68
N ASP A 59 -16.20 52.83 -14.50
CA ASP A 59 -15.95 54.16 -13.91
C ASP A 59 -16.22 54.23 -12.38
N ASP A 60 -15.50 55.13 -11.71
CA ASP A 60 -15.57 55.41 -10.27
C ASP A 60 -16.76 56.34 -9.88
N GLU A 61 -17.36 56.18 -8.69
CA GLU A 61 -17.31 57.23 -7.65
C GLU A 61 -18.04 56.90 -6.32
N ASN A 62 -17.29 57.20 -5.26
CA ASN A 62 -17.63 57.26 -3.84
C ASN A 62 -18.90 58.05 -3.45
N SER A 63 -19.73 57.49 -2.54
CA SER A 63 -20.25 58.26 -1.38
C SER A 63 -20.78 57.40 -0.21
N ASN A 64 -20.54 57.90 1.00
CA ASN A 64 -20.68 57.25 2.31
C ASN A 64 -22.08 57.45 2.96
N SER A 65 -22.65 56.42 3.61
CA SER A 65 -23.31 56.51 4.93
C SER A 65 -23.77 55.15 5.52
N GLN A 66 -22.98 54.64 6.48
CA GLN A 66 -23.36 53.96 7.74
C GLN A 66 -24.52 52.94 7.80
N GLU A 67 -24.19 51.66 8.04
CA GLU A 67 -24.53 50.92 9.29
C GLU A 67 -23.67 49.63 9.43
N GLU A 68 -23.33 49.23 10.66
CA GLU A 68 -22.36 48.15 10.96
C GLU A 68 -23.05 46.79 11.20
N THR A 69 -22.63 45.67 10.58
CA THR A 69 -21.75 44.61 11.16
C THR A 69 -22.05 43.28 10.40
N PRO A 70 -21.27 42.19 10.51
CA PRO A 70 -19.85 42.05 10.86
C PRO A 70 -19.02 41.39 9.72
N LYS A 71 -17.98 42.06 9.22
CA LYS A 71 -16.98 41.48 8.30
C LYS A 71 -15.93 40.64 9.05
N GLU A 72 -16.23 39.40 9.43
CA GLU A 72 -15.21 38.42 9.84
C GLU A 72 -15.77 36.97 9.91
N LYS A 73 -16.02 36.34 8.75
CA LYS A 73 -16.28 34.87 8.63
C LYS A 73 -16.40 34.27 7.22
N LYS A 74 -15.92 34.96 6.17
CA LYS A 74 -16.07 34.47 4.77
C LYS A 74 -14.80 34.54 3.91
N GLN A 75 -13.65 34.22 4.52
CA GLN A 75 -12.41 33.90 3.80
C GLN A 75 -11.84 32.50 4.12
N GLU A 76 -12.43 31.76 5.07
CA GLU A 76 -11.86 30.50 5.60
C GLU A 76 -12.45 29.21 4.97
N GLN A 77 -13.20 29.32 3.88
CA GLN A 77 -13.84 28.15 3.22
C GLN A 77 -13.45 27.95 1.75
N ASN A 78 -12.64 28.83 1.15
CA ASN A 78 -12.27 28.72 -0.28
C ASN A 78 -10.77 28.38 -0.50
N GLN A 79 -10.21 27.54 0.37
CA GLN A 79 -8.86 26.94 0.23
C GLN A 79 -8.85 25.45 0.62
N ARG A 80 -9.94 24.71 0.37
CA ARG A 80 -10.02 23.25 0.61
C ARG A 80 -10.41 22.43 -0.62
N GLU A 81 -10.25 23.00 -1.81
CA GLU A 81 -10.53 22.33 -3.08
C GLU A 81 -9.26 22.36 -3.96
N SER A 82 -8.94 21.22 -4.59
CA SER A 82 -7.76 20.99 -5.45
C SER A 82 -6.35 21.02 -4.82
N ASN A 83 -6.14 20.33 -3.70
CA ASN A 83 -4.77 19.95 -3.24
C ASN A 83 -4.60 18.45 -2.95
N SER A 84 -5.34 17.63 -3.71
CA SER A 84 -5.13 16.19 -3.84
C SER A 84 -3.74 15.94 -4.43
N SER A 85 -2.77 15.65 -3.56
CA SER A 85 -1.47 15.15 -4.00
C SER A 85 -1.62 13.79 -4.65
N GLU A 86 -0.78 13.45 -5.65
CA GLU A 86 -0.80 12.13 -6.33
C GLU A 86 -0.71 10.92 -5.37
N HIS A 87 -0.18 11.16 -4.16
CA HIS A 87 -0.05 10.18 -3.07
C HIS A 87 -1.32 10.01 -2.22
N ASP A 88 -2.40 10.72 -2.50
CA ASP A 88 -3.65 10.56 -1.77
C ASP A 88 -4.27 9.18 -2.04
N GLY A 89 -4.72 8.50 -0.98
CA GLY A 89 -5.11 7.09 -1.03
C GLY A 89 -3.98 6.09 -1.37
N LYS A 90 -2.69 6.46 -1.20
CA LYS A 90 -1.54 5.55 -1.37
C LYS A 90 -0.86 5.22 -0.04
N TYR A 91 -0.43 3.98 0.12
CA TYR A 91 0.23 3.52 1.35
C TYR A 91 1.72 3.89 1.39
N PHE A 92 2.23 4.16 2.59
CA PHE A 92 3.67 4.26 2.85
C PHE A 92 4.31 2.87 2.83
N VAL A 93 5.56 2.80 2.38
CA VAL A 93 6.28 1.52 2.31
C VAL A 93 7.06 1.25 3.59
N ILE A 94 6.97 0.01 4.09
CA ILE A 94 7.79 -0.50 5.20
C ILE A 94 8.87 -1.47 4.70
N GLN A 95 9.81 -1.86 5.56
CA GLN A 95 10.88 -2.80 5.24
C GLN A 95 10.36 -4.17 4.71
N LYS A 96 9.26 -4.69 5.28
CA LYS A 96 8.51 -5.86 4.77
C LYS A 96 7.93 -5.69 3.36
N GLY A 97 7.91 -4.48 2.81
CA GLY A 97 7.48 -4.20 1.44
C GLY A 97 8.31 -4.95 0.40
N LYS A 98 7.71 -5.23 -0.77
CA LYS A 98 8.36 -5.92 -1.89
C LYS A 98 8.49 -4.99 -3.10
N CYS A 99 9.66 -5.03 -3.72
CA CYS A 99 9.94 -4.29 -4.96
C CYS A 99 9.91 -5.19 -6.19
N GLN A 100 9.70 -4.60 -7.36
CA GLN A 100 9.76 -5.25 -8.66
C GLN A 100 10.66 -4.45 -9.59
N CYS A 101 11.61 -5.10 -10.24
CA CYS A 101 12.35 -4.52 -11.37
C CYS A 101 11.71 -4.99 -12.69
N ASN A 102 11.45 -4.09 -13.63
CA ASN A 102 10.89 -4.43 -14.94
C ASN A 102 11.77 -5.41 -15.76
N GLN A 103 13.07 -5.49 -15.44
CA GLN A 103 14.06 -6.36 -16.09
C GLN A 103 14.51 -7.53 -15.21
N GLY A 104 13.91 -7.71 -14.02
CA GLY A 104 14.20 -8.79 -13.08
C GLY A 104 13.16 -9.91 -13.10
N PHE A 105 13.40 -10.95 -12.31
CA PHE A 105 12.51 -12.10 -12.13
C PHE A 105 12.20 -12.43 -10.65
N GLN A 106 12.78 -11.68 -9.70
CA GLN A 106 12.54 -11.86 -8.26
C GLN A 106 12.06 -10.55 -7.62
N PHE A 107 11.38 -10.70 -6.47
CA PHE A 107 10.74 -9.62 -5.72
C PHE A 107 11.38 -9.49 -4.34
N PRO A 108 12.50 -8.76 -4.20
CA PRO A 108 13.22 -8.62 -2.95
C PRO A 108 12.44 -7.74 -1.97
N ASN A 109 12.78 -7.88 -0.70
CA ASN A 109 12.36 -6.94 0.33
C ASN A 109 13.29 -5.73 0.37
N LEU A 110 12.77 -4.59 0.81
CA LEU A 110 13.60 -3.43 1.12
C LEU A 110 14.42 -3.68 2.39
N LYS A 111 15.48 -2.90 2.57
CA LYS A 111 16.22 -2.82 3.83
C LYS A 111 16.43 -1.35 4.18
N VAL A 112 15.90 -0.95 5.33
CA VAL A 112 16.05 0.41 5.85
C VAL A 112 17.43 0.55 6.48
N THR A 113 18.13 1.60 6.06
CA THR A 113 19.48 1.99 6.51
C THR A 113 19.51 3.44 6.98
N SER A 114 18.49 4.22 6.61
CA SER A 114 18.38 5.65 6.86
C SER A 114 18.09 6.03 8.31
N HIS A 115 17.46 5.13 9.09
CA HIS A 115 17.08 5.27 10.49
C HIS A 115 16.64 3.93 11.10
N GLN A 116 16.42 3.90 12.43
CA GLN A 116 15.96 2.73 13.22
C GLN A 116 14.99 3.14 14.34
N LYS A 117 14.10 4.11 14.07
CA LYS A 117 13.30 4.82 15.11
C LYS A 117 11.85 5.09 14.76
N HIS A 118 11.43 4.88 13.51
CA HIS A 118 10.09 5.22 13.06
C HIS A 118 9.50 4.01 12.33
N TYR A 119 8.38 3.54 12.87
CA TYR A 119 7.72 2.32 12.48
C TYR A 119 6.29 2.67 12.06
N TRP A 120 5.79 2.05 11.00
CA TRP A 120 4.40 2.21 10.57
C TRP A 120 3.57 1.01 11.03
N ASN A 121 2.44 1.28 11.69
CA ASN A 121 1.46 0.28 12.16
C ASN A 121 2.09 -0.84 13.01
N ASP A 122 2.98 -0.47 13.94
CA ASP A 122 3.65 -1.42 14.82
C ASP A 122 3.91 -0.78 16.19
N ALA A 123 3.43 -1.43 17.25
CA ALA A 123 3.62 -1.03 18.64
C ALA A 123 4.86 -1.66 19.29
N GLU A 124 5.36 -2.78 18.76
CA GLU A 124 6.48 -3.53 19.32
C GLU A 124 7.85 -2.99 18.85
N GLY A 125 7.88 -2.23 17.76
CA GLY A 125 9.10 -1.63 17.20
C GLY A 125 10.00 -2.65 16.50
N GLN A 126 9.42 -3.67 15.84
CA GLN A 126 10.16 -4.65 15.08
C GLN A 126 10.78 -4.00 13.83
N ALA A 127 12.05 -4.30 13.55
CA ALA A 127 12.80 -3.73 12.42
C ALA A 127 12.13 -3.89 11.04
N ASP A 128 11.21 -4.84 10.91
CA ASP A 128 10.45 -5.14 9.71
C ASP A 128 9.36 -4.10 9.36
N TYR A 129 8.90 -3.32 10.34
CA TYR A 129 7.92 -2.24 10.16
C TYR A 129 8.56 -0.85 10.04
N LEU A 130 9.90 -0.78 9.96
CA LEU A 130 10.62 0.47 9.72
C LEU A 130 10.16 1.14 8.43
N ALA A 131 9.95 2.46 8.51
CA ALA A 131 9.56 3.28 7.37
C ALA A 131 10.67 3.33 6.30
N VAL A 132 10.30 3.32 5.02
CA VAL A 132 11.25 3.49 3.91
C VAL A 132 11.34 4.96 3.50
N THR A 133 12.57 5.48 3.41
CA THR A 133 12.86 6.86 2.96
C THR A 133 13.53 6.90 1.59
N GLU A 134 13.56 8.07 0.98
CA GLU A 134 14.24 8.34 -0.31
C GLU A 134 15.71 7.86 -0.41
N ASN A 135 16.40 7.64 0.72
CA ASN A 135 17.80 7.19 0.76
C ASN A 135 17.96 5.68 0.99
N ASP A 136 16.88 4.93 1.16
CA ASP A 136 16.91 3.49 1.43
C ASP A 136 16.99 2.71 0.11
N LEU A 137 18.23 2.53 -0.36
CA LEU A 137 18.55 1.96 -1.67
C LEU A 137 19.02 0.50 -1.60
N THR A 138 19.01 -0.11 -0.41
CA THR A 138 19.45 -1.49 -0.18
C THR A 138 18.28 -2.46 -0.14
N PHE A 139 18.52 -3.67 -0.64
CA PHE A 139 17.54 -4.75 -0.71
C PHE A 139 18.02 -5.99 0.02
N ASN A 140 17.08 -6.85 0.41
CA ASN A 140 17.34 -8.17 0.99
C ASN A 140 16.73 -9.25 0.07
N PRO A 141 17.52 -10.20 -0.47
CA PRO A 141 18.98 -10.36 -0.32
C PRO A 141 19.81 -9.32 -1.11
N PRO A 142 21.01 -8.93 -0.64
CA PRO A 142 21.80 -7.88 -1.28
C PRO A 142 22.60 -8.33 -2.52
N ALA A 143 22.94 -9.63 -2.63
CA ALA A 143 23.85 -10.11 -3.68
C ALA A 143 23.20 -10.22 -5.07
N MET A 144 21.92 -10.60 -5.12
CA MET A 144 21.13 -10.75 -6.35
C MET A 144 19.66 -10.39 -6.07
N PRO A 145 19.34 -9.11 -5.78
CA PRO A 145 18.02 -8.73 -5.28
C PRO A 145 16.89 -9.08 -6.26
N PHE A 146 17.13 -8.93 -7.57
CA PHE A 146 16.11 -9.16 -8.61
C PHE A 146 16.31 -10.46 -9.42
N GLY A 147 17.14 -11.39 -8.94
CA GLY A 147 17.50 -12.61 -9.66
C GLY A 147 18.37 -12.32 -10.88
N ASN A 148 18.00 -12.84 -12.06
CA ASN A 148 18.69 -12.58 -13.32
C ASN A 148 18.19 -11.26 -13.97
N CYS A 149 19.03 -10.60 -14.78
CA CYS A 149 18.70 -9.32 -15.40
C CYS A 149 18.62 -9.42 -16.93
N LYS A 150 17.45 -9.11 -17.51
CA LYS A 150 17.21 -9.14 -18.97
C LYS A 150 18.15 -8.23 -19.77
N LEU A 151 18.63 -7.13 -19.17
CA LEU A 151 19.59 -6.19 -19.79
C LEU A 151 21.04 -6.69 -19.81
N LYS A 152 21.33 -7.87 -19.24
CA LYS A 152 22.66 -8.50 -19.28
C LYS A 152 22.58 -9.88 -19.95
N PRO A 153 22.34 -9.93 -21.28
CA PRO A 153 22.30 -11.18 -22.02
C PRO A 153 23.66 -11.88 -22.06
N THR A 154 23.63 -13.19 -22.27
CA THR A 154 24.79 -14.09 -22.38
C THR A 154 24.39 -15.26 -23.28
N SER A 155 25.36 -15.93 -23.90
CA SER A 155 25.15 -16.98 -24.91
C SER A 155 24.27 -18.17 -24.48
N GLY A 156 23.94 -18.30 -23.20
CA GLY A 156 23.03 -19.31 -22.64
C GLY A 156 21.95 -18.76 -21.70
N GLY A 157 21.66 -17.44 -21.71
CA GLY A 157 20.62 -16.84 -20.87
C GLY A 157 20.96 -15.43 -20.39
N TYR A 158 20.68 -15.13 -19.12
CA TYR A 158 20.86 -13.81 -18.51
C TYR A 158 21.78 -13.89 -17.29
N LEU A 159 22.69 -12.94 -17.17
CA LEU A 159 23.56 -12.81 -16.00
C LEU A 159 22.77 -12.38 -14.74
N PRO A 160 23.27 -12.70 -13.54
CA PRO A 160 22.68 -12.23 -12.29
C PRO A 160 22.63 -10.69 -12.22
N CYS A 161 21.60 -10.18 -11.55
CA CYS A 161 21.37 -8.76 -11.37
C CYS A 161 22.36 -8.16 -10.37
N ALA A 162 23.52 -7.73 -10.88
CA ALA A 162 24.38 -6.78 -10.18
C ALA A 162 23.69 -5.41 -10.17
N TYR A 163 22.80 -5.22 -9.20
CA TYR A 163 22.04 -4.00 -8.96
C TYR A 163 22.97 -2.89 -8.45
N ALA A 164 22.76 -1.68 -8.96
CA ALA A 164 23.37 -0.46 -8.47
C ALA A 164 22.35 0.70 -8.63
N PRO A 165 22.07 1.49 -7.58
CA PRO A 165 21.13 2.60 -7.68
C PRO A 165 21.66 3.72 -8.58
N ALA A 166 20.78 4.28 -9.41
CA ALA A 166 21.02 5.50 -10.18
C ALA A 166 20.31 6.69 -9.51
N GLY A 167 20.84 7.12 -8.36
CA GLY A 167 20.26 8.20 -7.55
C GLY A 167 19.37 7.69 -6.42
N LYS A 168 18.41 8.54 -6.02
CA LYS A 168 17.43 8.29 -4.95
C LYS A 168 16.09 7.81 -5.50
N TRP A 169 15.18 7.41 -4.61
CA TRP A 169 13.77 7.22 -4.99
C TRP A 169 13.17 8.53 -5.49
N THR A 170 12.43 8.43 -6.59
CA THR A 170 11.65 9.52 -7.20
C THR A 170 10.16 9.32 -6.88
N LYS A 171 9.33 10.35 -7.05
CA LYS A 171 7.92 10.36 -6.64
C LYS A 171 7.76 9.92 -5.17
N THR A 172 8.48 10.59 -4.27
CA THR A 172 8.36 10.37 -2.81
C THR A 172 7.46 11.43 -2.21
N TYR A 173 6.79 11.09 -1.10
CA TYR A 173 5.89 12.04 -0.46
C TYR A 173 6.68 13.01 0.43
N GLU A 174 6.79 14.26 -0.04
CA GLU A 174 7.56 15.29 0.66
C GLU A 174 6.82 15.89 1.86
N LYS A 175 5.49 15.76 1.93
CA LYS A 175 4.67 16.26 3.04
C LYS A 175 4.91 15.49 4.34
N VAL A 176 5.21 14.18 4.27
CA VAL A 176 5.58 13.36 5.43
C VAL A 176 7.08 13.06 5.39
N LYS A 177 7.80 13.56 6.40
CA LYS A 177 9.25 13.43 6.50
C LYS A 177 9.65 12.63 7.73
N VAL A 178 10.35 11.51 7.50
CA VAL A 178 10.92 10.68 8.55
C VAL A 178 12.38 11.07 8.72
N MET A 179 12.75 11.55 9.92
CA MET A 179 14.10 12.09 10.19
C MET A 179 14.56 13.15 9.18
N GLY A 180 13.62 13.99 8.70
CA GLY A 180 13.87 15.03 7.69
C GLY A 180 13.93 14.54 6.23
N LYS A 181 13.77 13.23 5.97
CA LYS A 181 13.81 12.61 4.63
C LYS A 181 12.40 12.29 4.14
N SER A 182 12.12 12.54 2.86
CA SER A 182 10.83 12.21 2.23
C SER A 182 10.55 10.70 2.27
N THR A 183 9.28 10.34 2.41
CA THR A 183 8.84 8.94 2.55
C THR A 183 8.53 8.29 1.22
N VAL A 184 8.86 7.00 1.10
CA VAL A 184 8.55 6.18 -0.09
C VAL A 184 7.09 5.70 0.00
N THR A 185 6.38 5.79 -1.11
CA THR A 185 4.99 5.33 -1.28
C THR A 185 4.90 4.35 -2.43
N GLU A 186 3.73 3.75 -2.66
CA GLU A 186 3.49 2.82 -3.77
C GLU A 186 3.79 3.38 -5.16
N LEU A 187 3.68 4.70 -5.35
CA LEU A 187 3.99 5.38 -6.62
C LEU A 187 5.49 5.69 -6.80
N SER A 188 6.31 5.45 -5.78
CA SER A 188 7.73 5.78 -5.83
C SER A 188 8.50 4.85 -6.77
N GLU A 189 9.38 5.45 -7.58
CA GLU A 189 10.16 4.74 -8.59
C GLU A 189 11.65 4.96 -8.35
N LEU A 190 12.46 3.91 -8.52
CA LEU A 190 13.91 3.96 -8.43
C LEU A 190 14.56 3.45 -9.72
N MET A 191 15.54 4.18 -10.24
CA MET A 191 16.30 3.76 -11.41
C MET A 191 17.54 2.97 -10.98
N CYS A 192 17.85 1.91 -11.73
CA CYS A 192 19.10 1.15 -11.63
C CYS A 192 20.08 1.63 -12.70
N ALA A 193 21.38 1.73 -12.37
CA ALA A 193 22.43 2.17 -13.30
C ALA A 193 22.62 1.25 -14.51
N THR A 194 22.08 0.02 -14.48
CA THR A 194 22.00 -0.88 -15.64
C THR A 194 20.88 -0.49 -16.63
N GLY A 195 19.96 0.41 -16.27
CA GLY A 195 18.81 0.82 -17.08
C GLY A 195 17.46 0.21 -16.68
N GLY A 196 17.41 -0.58 -15.59
CA GLY A 196 16.17 -1.11 -15.04
C GLY A 196 15.40 -0.07 -14.23
N LYS A 197 14.07 -0.08 -14.33
CA LYS A 197 13.15 0.67 -13.46
C LYS A 197 12.64 -0.25 -12.37
N ILE A 198 12.71 0.20 -11.12
CA ILE A 198 12.24 -0.49 -9.92
C ILE A 198 11.01 0.25 -9.40
N THR A 199 9.93 -0.49 -9.17
CA THR A 199 8.68 0.00 -8.58
C THR A 199 8.38 -0.77 -7.29
N ILE A 200 7.47 -0.23 -6.48
CA ILE A 200 6.90 -0.94 -5.34
C ILE A 200 5.82 -1.91 -5.88
N LEU A 201 5.86 -3.17 -5.43
CA LEU A 201 4.85 -4.18 -5.75
C LEU A 201 3.89 -4.38 -4.57
N LYS A 202 4.39 -4.32 -3.34
CA LYS A 202 3.59 -4.32 -2.10
C LYS A 202 4.20 -3.36 -1.09
N HIS A 203 3.39 -2.45 -0.55
CA HIS A 203 3.77 -1.52 0.52
C HIS A 203 4.23 -2.27 1.80
N GLY A 204 3.68 -3.46 2.05
CA GLY A 204 4.10 -4.37 3.12
C GLY A 204 3.38 -4.16 4.45
N GLN A 205 2.75 -3.00 4.67
CA GLN A 205 1.94 -2.76 5.85
C GLN A 205 0.77 -3.75 5.91
N GLN A 206 0.33 -4.05 7.13
CA GLN A 206 -0.93 -4.72 7.40
C GLN A 206 -1.87 -3.70 8.05
N SER A 207 -3.14 -3.71 7.63
CA SER A 207 -4.19 -2.94 8.29
C SER A 207 -4.83 -3.84 9.33
N GLU A 208 -4.54 -3.59 10.60
CA GLU A 208 -5.14 -4.31 11.71
C GLU A 208 -6.46 -3.64 12.11
N ALA A 209 -7.45 -4.45 12.50
CA ALA A 209 -8.71 -3.92 13.00
C ALA A 209 -8.48 -3.37 14.41
N GLY A 210 -8.28 -2.05 14.52
CA GLY A 210 -8.16 -1.40 15.83
C GLY A 210 -9.43 -1.56 16.67
N LYS A 211 -9.32 -1.38 17.99
CA LYS A 211 -10.43 -1.54 18.96
C LYS A 211 -11.72 -0.85 18.51
N SER A 212 -11.61 0.41 18.04
CA SER A 212 -12.75 1.19 17.52
C SER A 212 -13.44 0.63 16.27
N ASN A 213 -12.82 -0.32 15.56
CA ASN A 213 -13.43 -1.04 14.44
C ASN A 213 -14.21 -2.26 14.95
N VAL A 214 -13.72 -2.91 16.01
CA VAL A 214 -14.40 -4.03 16.69
C VAL A 214 -15.66 -3.53 17.41
N GLU A 215 -15.57 -2.42 18.13
CA GLU A 215 -16.72 -1.76 18.77
C GLU A 215 -17.84 -1.43 17.77
N LYS A 216 -17.48 -0.91 16.60
CA LYS A 216 -18.42 -0.48 15.54
C LYS A 216 -18.94 -1.63 14.68
N ALA A 217 -18.35 -2.83 14.77
CA ALA A 217 -18.81 -3.98 14.00
C ALA A 217 -20.12 -4.52 14.57
N ASN A 218 -21.06 -4.87 13.69
CA ASN A 218 -22.34 -5.45 14.07
C ASN A 218 -22.13 -6.91 14.55
N THR A 219 -22.58 -7.22 15.77
CA THR A 219 -22.43 -8.56 16.36
C THR A 219 -23.17 -9.61 15.55
N ASP A 220 -24.41 -9.34 15.13
CA ASP A 220 -25.23 -10.29 14.37
C ASP A 220 -24.54 -10.72 13.06
N GLU A 221 -23.94 -9.76 12.35
CA GLU A 221 -23.21 -10.03 11.10
C GLU A 221 -21.94 -10.86 11.35
N GLN A 222 -21.18 -10.55 12.39
CA GLN A 222 -19.97 -11.30 12.73
C GLN A 222 -20.28 -12.72 13.21
N GLN A 223 -21.37 -12.92 13.96
CA GLN A 223 -21.86 -14.26 14.34
C GLN A 223 -22.37 -15.06 13.13
N VAL A 224 -22.94 -14.42 12.10
CA VAL A 224 -23.30 -15.10 10.84
C VAL A 224 -22.06 -15.59 10.09
N TYR A 225 -20.98 -14.82 10.07
CA TYR A 225 -19.72 -15.23 9.43
C TYR A 225 -18.90 -16.22 10.26
N ASN A 226 -18.92 -16.10 11.60
CA ASN A 226 -18.18 -16.94 12.53
C ASN A 226 -19.05 -17.38 13.73
N PRO A 227 -19.98 -18.34 13.54
CA PRO A 227 -20.97 -18.73 14.55
C PRO A 227 -20.42 -19.50 15.76
N ILE A 228 -19.10 -19.70 15.83
CA ILE A 228 -18.41 -20.30 16.98
C ILE A 228 -17.88 -19.22 17.93
N MET A 229 -17.70 -17.99 17.44
CA MET A 229 -17.15 -16.88 18.20
C MET A 229 -18.26 -16.03 18.80
N ASP A 230 -18.27 -15.92 20.13
CA ASP A 230 -19.09 -14.94 20.82
C ASP A 230 -18.48 -13.55 20.63
N PHE A 231 -19.01 -12.79 19.67
CA PHE A 231 -18.48 -11.48 19.31
C PHE A 231 -18.85 -10.38 20.33
N ASP A 232 -19.86 -10.57 21.18
CA ASP A 232 -20.15 -9.62 22.26
C ASP A 232 -19.13 -9.79 23.40
N GLY A 233 -18.88 -11.03 23.85
CA GLY A 233 -17.82 -11.30 24.83
C GLY A 233 -16.42 -10.86 24.36
N PHE A 234 -16.14 -10.96 23.05
CA PHE A 234 -14.88 -10.47 22.46
C PHE A 234 -14.76 -8.94 22.45
N LYS A 235 -15.87 -8.20 22.30
CA LYS A 235 -15.88 -6.73 22.45
C LYS A 235 -15.55 -6.33 23.88
N GLU A 236 -16.15 -7.02 24.85
CA GLU A 236 -15.92 -6.78 26.27
C GLU A 236 -14.43 -7.00 26.61
N GLU A 237 -13.84 -8.14 26.23
CA GLU A 237 -12.43 -8.47 26.45
C GLU A 237 -11.47 -7.39 25.88
N ILE A 238 -11.68 -6.93 24.64
CA ILE A 238 -10.85 -5.89 24.01
C ILE A 238 -10.99 -4.53 24.69
N SER A 239 -12.17 -4.21 25.25
CA SER A 239 -12.41 -2.95 25.94
C SER A 239 -11.82 -2.93 27.36
N GLU A 240 -11.75 -4.07 28.05
CA GLU A 240 -11.17 -4.17 29.40
C GLU A 240 -9.63 -4.00 29.40
N GLU A 241 -8.95 -4.34 28.31
CA GLU A 241 -7.50 -4.14 28.13
C GLU A 241 -7.04 -2.66 28.20
N ASP A 242 -7.95 -1.69 28.06
CA ASP A 242 -7.60 -0.26 28.08
C ASP A 242 -7.56 0.36 29.49
N GLU A 243 -7.97 -0.38 30.53
CA GLU A 243 -7.76 0.06 31.92
C GLU A 243 -6.27 -0.09 32.31
N PRO A 244 -5.54 1.02 32.56
CA PRO A 244 -4.15 0.93 32.96
C PRO A 244 -4.07 0.25 34.32
N HIS A 245 -3.45 -0.93 34.38
CA HIS A 245 -3.16 -1.62 35.64
C HIS A 245 -2.42 -0.69 36.61
N ALA A 246 -3.18 -0.09 37.53
CA ALA A 246 -2.68 0.78 38.58
C ALA A 246 -1.89 -0.05 39.60
N TRP A 247 -0.57 0.04 39.51
CA TRP A 247 0.39 -0.54 40.46
C TRP A 247 0.94 0.52 41.43
#